data_AF-A0A9D2JU23-F1
#
_entry.id   AF-A0A9D2JU23-F1
#
_cell.length_a   1.000
_cell.length_b   1.000
_cell.length_c   1.000
_cell.angle_alpha   90.00
_cell.angle_beta   90.00
_cell.angle_gamma   90.00
#
_symmetry.space_group_name_H-M   'P 1'
#
loop_
_entity.id
_entity.type
_entity.pdbx_description
1 polymer ?
#
loop_
_entity_poly.entity_id
_entity_poly.type
_entity_poly.pdbx_seq_one_letter_code
_entity_poly.pdbx_strand_id
1 'polypeptide(L)'
;MAKENSKILTTEQELKLRQPIEDYIGKIQKKIDGLRTDGTDRVMAIQNRMDGIKRDRTLSKEDKEAKLSQERAEMEKAKAVERENKDEISMLVADAEAYLKAHFEKEYYGPVKESCEQEKEAAKEKYRRNVAKLGREHRDMVSKLSDRQEIKDENYVYKNRLFDAKMELEKDLQQIKDRKHEAYSYKYHLIDLLRMSRFTLLETRAQKWENYKYTFNRRKFFLQNGLYIAIVLIFIMLCIITPMVKGSPLLTYNNVLNILQQASPRMFLALGVAGLILLTGTDLSIGRMVGMGMTTATIIMHQGVNTGSVFGHIFDFTRLPLGGRVALALVMCVILCTFFTTIAGFFTAKFKMHPFISTMANMLV
;
A
#
# COMPACT_ATOMS: atom_id res chain seq x y z
N MET A 1 -10.89 37.17 -32.76
CA MET A 1 -11.36 36.29 -31.67
C MET A 1 -11.81 35.00 -32.30
N ALA A 2 -10.96 33.97 -32.27
CA ALA A 2 -11.27 32.68 -32.91
C ALA A 2 -12.34 31.95 -32.08
N LYS A 3 -13.46 31.61 -32.72
CA LYS A 3 -14.38 30.56 -32.25
C LYS A 3 -13.63 29.23 -32.38
N GLU A 4 -12.93 28.76 -31.34
CA GLU A 4 -12.33 27.41 -31.34
C GLU A 4 -12.85 26.60 -30.14
N ASN A 5 -13.55 25.51 -30.48
CA ASN A 5 -14.11 24.43 -29.66
C ASN A 5 -15.21 24.78 -28.63
N SER A 6 -16.45 24.85 -29.11
CA SER A 6 -17.69 24.95 -28.31
C SER A 6 -18.02 23.74 -27.42
N LYS A 7 -17.04 22.86 -27.14
CA LYS A 7 -17.22 21.59 -26.43
C LYS A 7 -16.17 21.31 -25.34
N ILE A 8 -15.08 22.10 -25.26
CA ILE A 8 -14.16 22.04 -24.12
C ILE A 8 -14.75 22.94 -23.03
N LEU A 9 -15.06 22.34 -21.88
CA LEU A 9 -15.64 23.05 -20.75
C LEU A 9 -14.62 23.99 -20.12
N THR A 10 -15.04 25.22 -19.82
CA THR A 10 -14.27 26.13 -18.97
C THR A 10 -14.46 25.75 -17.50
N THR A 11 -13.54 26.18 -16.63
CA THR A 11 -13.65 26.00 -15.17
C THR A 11 -14.98 26.49 -14.61
N GLU A 12 -15.49 27.61 -15.12
CA GLU A 12 -16.80 28.15 -14.74
C GLU A 12 -17.98 27.26 -15.17
N GLN A 13 -17.89 26.62 -16.35
CA GLN A 13 -18.91 25.70 -16.82
C GLN A 13 -18.89 24.40 -16.02
N GLU A 14 -17.71 23.87 -15.69
CA GLU A 14 -17.57 22.70 -14.82
C GLU A 14 -18.15 22.97 -13.41
N LEU A 15 -17.93 24.17 -12.85
CA LEU A 15 -18.54 24.57 -11.59
C LEU A 15 -20.07 24.63 -11.68
N LYS A 16 -20.63 25.16 -12.77
CA LYS A 16 -22.09 25.19 -12.97
C LYS A 16 -22.70 23.79 -13.08
N LEU A 17 -21.99 22.83 -13.68
CA LEU A 17 -22.43 21.43 -13.71
C LEU A 17 -22.40 20.78 -12.33
N ARG A 18 -21.47 21.22 -11.47
CA ARG A 18 -21.26 20.68 -10.12
C ARG A 18 -22.20 21.27 -9.08
N GLN A 19 -22.56 22.54 -9.21
CA GLN A 19 -23.39 23.30 -8.26
C GLN A 19 -24.69 22.59 -7.83
N PRO A 20 -25.53 22.04 -8.73
CA PRO A 20 -26.77 21.37 -8.33
C PRO A 20 -26.53 20.17 -7.43
N ILE A 21 -25.45 19.42 -7.68
CA ILE A 21 -25.05 18.26 -6.88
C ILE A 21 -24.55 18.74 -5.51
N GLU A 22 -23.72 19.77 -5.48
CA GLU A 22 -23.20 20.34 -4.22
C GLU A 22 -24.30 20.93 -3.35
N ASP A 23 -25.27 21.64 -3.94
CA ASP A 23 -26.36 22.24 -3.20
C ASP A 23 -27.25 21.17 -2.57
N TYR A 24 -27.54 20.09 -3.31
CA TYR A 24 -28.32 18.98 -2.79
C TYR A 24 -27.59 18.25 -1.66
N ILE A 25 -26.32 17.86 -1.90
CA ILE A 25 -25.50 17.16 -0.89
C ILE A 25 -25.21 18.06 0.30
N GLY A 26 -24.95 19.35 0.09
CA GLY A 26 -24.72 20.33 1.14
C GLY A 26 -25.94 20.55 2.03
N LYS A 27 -27.16 20.48 1.49
CA LYS A 27 -28.40 20.50 2.30
C LYS A 27 -28.51 19.27 3.19
N ILE A 28 -28.21 18.08 2.66
CA ILE A 28 -28.22 16.84 3.44
C ILE A 28 -27.11 16.86 4.50
N GLN A 29 -25.91 17.30 4.12
CA GLN A 29 -24.76 17.45 5.02
C GLN A 29 -25.11 18.34 6.22
N LYS A 30 -25.71 19.51 6.00
CA LYS A 30 -26.12 20.40 7.09
C LYS A 30 -27.09 19.73 8.08
N LYS A 31 -28.00 18.87 7.60
CA LYS A 31 -28.88 18.09 8.47
C LYS A 31 -28.11 17.06 9.28
N ILE A 32 -27.21 16.33 8.61
CA ILE A 32 -26.34 15.34 9.26
C ILE A 32 -25.44 15.99 10.31
N ASP A 33 -24.84 17.15 10.02
CA ASP A 33 -23.98 17.89 10.95
C ASP A 33 -24.78 18.33 12.19
N GLY A 34 -26.03 18.79 12.01
CA GLY A 34 -26.93 19.10 13.12
C GLY A 34 -27.19 17.88 14.01
N LEU A 35 -27.44 16.70 13.42
CA LEU A 35 -27.65 15.45 14.16
C LEU A 35 -26.36 14.91 14.82
N ARG A 36 -25.18 15.30 14.33
CA ARG A 36 -23.87 14.86 14.86
C ARG A 36 -23.32 15.76 15.96
N THR A 37 -23.73 17.02 16.00
CA THR A 37 -23.18 18.06 16.91
C THR A 37 -23.19 17.59 18.36
N ASP A 38 -24.34 17.11 18.85
CA ASP A 38 -24.51 16.66 20.24
C ASP A 38 -24.21 15.16 20.45
N GLY A 39 -23.99 14.42 19.35
CA GLY A 39 -23.67 13.00 19.35
C GLY A 39 -22.19 12.74 19.05
N THR A 40 -21.90 12.36 17.81
CA THR A 40 -20.56 11.92 17.39
C THR A 40 -19.47 12.99 17.57
N ASP A 41 -19.76 14.26 17.27
CA ASP A 41 -18.77 15.33 17.41
C ASP A 41 -18.43 15.58 18.88
N ARG A 42 -19.44 15.50 19.75
CA ARG A 42 -19.27 15.59 21.20
C ARG A 42 -18.46 14.41 21.73
N VAL A 43 -18.71 13.18 21.25
CA VAL A 43 -17.91 11.99 21.61
C VAL A 43 -16.44 12.17 21.22
N MET A 44 -16.15 12.65 20.01
CA MET A 44 -14.77 12.90 19.56
C MET A 44 -14.09 14.00 20.39
N ALA A 45 -14.81 15.09 20.70
CA ALA A 45 -14.30 16.15 21.54
C ALA A 45 -13.97 15.66 22.96
N ILE A 46 -14.85 14.85 23.57
CA ILE A 46 -14.63 14.23 24.88
C ILE A 46 -13.40 13.31 24.83
N GLN A 47 -13.29 12.47 23.80
CA GLN A 47 -12.15 11.55 23.65
C GLN A 47 -10.81 12.31 23.58
N ASN A 48 -10.75 13.40 22.82
CA ASN A 48 -9.56 14.26 22.75
C ASN A 48 -9.22 14.89 24.10
N ARG A 49 -10.22 15.34 24.87
CA ARG A 49 -10.02 15.87 26.23
C ARG A 49 -9.50 14.79 27.18
N MET A 50 -10.09 13.59 27.16
CA MET A 50 -9.64 12.45 27.96
C MET A 50 -8.19 12.08 27.66
N ASP A 51 -7.78 12.08 26.39
CA ASP A 51 -6.41 11.78 26.01
C ASP A 51 -5.44 12.92 26.40
N GLY A 52 -5.90 14.17 26.39
CA GLY A 52 -5.19 15.30 26.99
C GLY A 52 -4.94 15.11 28.49
N ILE A 53 -5.99 14.78 29.27
CA ILE A 53 -5.92 14.54 30.72
C ILE A 53 -4.93 13.42 31.06
N LYS A 54 -4.93 12.33 30.28
CA LYS A 54 -3.99 11.22 30.48
C LYS A 54 -2.53 11.64 30.29
N ARG A 55 -2.27 12.48 29.28
CA ARG A 55 -0.92 12.95 28.90
C ARG A 55 -0.40 14.06 29.80
N ASP A 56 -1.27 14.82 30.45
CA ASP A 56 -0.90 15.91 31.34
C ASP A 56 -0.07 15.39 32.53
N ARG A 57 1.14 15.91 32.71
CA ARG A 57 2.05 15.50 33.80
C ARG A 57 1.87 16.31 35.08
N THR A 58 1.08 17.39 35.03
CA THR A 58 0.87 18.31 36.16
C THR A 58 -0.26 17.85 37.09
N LEU A 59 -1.16 16.99 36.61
CA LEU A 59 -2.27 16.45 37.41
C LEU A 59 -1.83 15.26 38.27
N SER A 60 -2.31 15.23 39.52
CA SER A 60 -2.17 14.07 40.40
C SER A 60 -2.96 12.87 39.85
N LYS A 61 -2.66 11.66 40.35
CA LYS A 61 -3.40 10.45 39.92
C LYS A 61 -4.88 10.53 40.25
N GLU A 62 -5.21 11.05 41.44
CA GLU A 62 -6.58 11.21 41.94
C GLU A 62 -7.35 12.24 41.11
N ASP A 63 -6.72 13.38 40.78
CA ASP A 63 -7.34 14.42 39.93
C ASP A 63 -7.60 13.93 38.50
N LYS A 64 -6.68 13.12 37.95
CA LYS A 64 -6.88 12.50 36.64
C LYS A 64 -8.07 11.55 36.66
N GLU A 65 -8.18 10.73 37.69
CA GLU A 65 -9.25 9.75 37.81
C GLU A 65 -10.61 10.42 37.99
N ALA A 66 -10.69 11.48 38.79
CA ALA A 66 -11.90 12.30 38.96
C ALA A 66 -12.33 12.98 37.65
N LYS A 67 -11.40 13.62 36.91
CA LYS A 67 -11.73 14.26 35.62
C LYS A 67 -12.11 13.25 34.55
N LEU A 68 -11.44 12.10 34.50
CA LEU A 68 -11.76 11.03 33.56
C LEU A 68 -13.12 10.38 33.85
N SER A 69 -13.53 10.28 35.12
CA SER A 69 -14.86 9.75 35.46
C SER A 69 -15.99 10.69 35.01
N GLN A 70 -15.80 12.01 35.19
CA GLN A 70 -16.74 13.02 34.70
C GLN A 70 -16.87 12.99 33.16
N GLU A 71 -15.75 12.98 32.45
CA GLU A 71 -15.75 12.91 30.97
C GLU A 71 -16.37 11.59 30.46
N ARG A 72 -16.18 10.47 31.17
CA ARG A 72 -16.86 9.21 30.82
C ARG A 72 -18.38 9.32 30.97
N ALA A 73 -18.89 9.98 32.00
CA ALA A 73 -20.32 10.18 32.18
C ALA A 73 -20.92 11.06 31.08
N GLU A 74 -20.22 12.13 30.68
CA GLU A 74 -20.61 12.94 29.52
C GLU A 74 -20.55 12.14 28.20
N MET A 75 -19.56 11.26 28.06
CA MET A 75 -19.42 10.41 26.87
C MET A 75 -20.61 9.47 26.69
N GLU A 76 -21.11 8.88 27.75
CA GLU A 76 -22.27 7.98 27.66
C GLU A 76 -23.54 8.73 27.25
N LYS A 77 -23.74 9.98 27.69
CA LYS A 77 -24.84 10.84 27.22
C LYS A 77 -24.72 11.14 25.73
N ALA A 78 -23.53 11.52 25.26
CA ALA A 78 -23.29 11.79 23.84
C ALA A 78 -23.45 10.53 22.97
N LYS A 79 -23.04 9.36 23.47
CA LYS A 79 -23.27 8.06 22.79
C LYS A 79 -24.74 7.68 22.74
N ALA A 80 -25.56 8.07 23.72
CA ALA A 80 -27.00 7.84 23.66
C ALA A 80 -27.63 8.62 22.51
N VAL A 81 -27.29 9.91 22.38
CA VAL A 81 -27.70 10.76 21.25
C VAL A 81 -27.21 10.20 19.91
N GLU A 82 -25.96 9.70 19.84
CA GLU A 82 -25.45 9.04 18.63
C GLU A 82 -26.29 7.83 18.22
N ARG A 83 -26.75 7.01 19.18
CA ARG A 83 -27.59 5.84 18.90
C ARG A 83 -28.98 6.23 18.43
N GLU A 84 -29.57 7.26 19.03
CA GLU A 84 -30.89 7.77 18.65
C GLU A 84 -30.88 8.33 17.22
N ASN A 85 -29.86 9.12 16.87
CA ASN A 85 -29.77 9.76 15.56
C ASN A 85 -29.21 8.83 14.45
N LYS A 86 -28.75 7.62 14.80
CA LYS A 86 -28.05 6.72 13.89
C LYS A 86 -28.87 6.36 12.65
N ASP A 87 -30.14 6.00 12.86
CA ASP A 87 -31.01 5.52 11.78
C ASP A 87 -31.38 6.68 10.83
N GLU A 88 -31.66 7.86 11.37
CA GLU A 88 -31.94 9.06 10.58
C GLU A 88 -30.72 9.48 9.75
N ILE A 89 -29.52 9.51 10.36
CA ILE A 89 -28.27 9.78 9.64
C ILE A 89 -28.07 8.73 8.53
N SER A 90 -28.33 7.45 8.81
CA SER A 90 -28.19 6.39 7.81
C SER A 90 -29.16 6.57 6.63
N MET A 91 -30.40 7.01 6.88
CA MET A 91 -31.36 7.30 5.82
C MET A 91 -30.93 8.50 4.97
N LEU A 92 -30.47 9.58 5.60
CA LEU A 92 -29.97 10.77 4.92
C LEU A 92 -28.74 10.47 4.05
N VAL A 93 -27.81 9.66 4.57
CA VAL A 93 -26.64 9.19 3.80
C VAL A 93 -27.06 8.35 2.60
N ALA A 94 -28.02 7.42 2.78
CA ALA A 94 -28.51 6.58 1.69
C ALA A 94 -29.19 7.38 0.57
N ASP A 95 -29.98 8.41 0.93
CA ASP A 95 -30.62 9.33 -0.03
C ASP A 95 -29.56 10.10 -0.83
N ALA A 96 -28.57 10.67 -0.14
CA ALA A 96 -27.45 11.37 -0.77
C ALA A 96 -26.62 10.47 -1.71
N GLU A 97 -26.32 9.23 -1.29
CA GLU A 97 -25.60 8.26 -2.13
C GLU A 97 -26.41 7.84 -3.37
N ALA A 98 -27.72 7.66 -3.22
CA ALA A 98 -28.62 7.34 -4.34
C ALA A 98 -28.64 8.50 -5.36
N TYR A 99 -28.73 9.73 -4.88
CA TYR A 99 -28.64 10.93 -5.72
C TYR A 99 -27.29 11.02 -6.44
N LEU A 100 -26.17 10.85 -5.73
CA LEU A 100 -24.84 10.83 -6.34
C LEU A 100 -24.70 9.73 -7.40
N LYS A 101 -25.25 8.55 -7.16
CA LYS A 101 -25.20 7.45 -8.13
C LYS A 101 -25.98 7.75 -9.41
N ALA A 102 -27.11 8.46 -9.31
CA ALA A 102 -27.96 8.79 -10.45
C ALA A 102 -27.45 9.99 -11.26
N HIS A 103 -26.95 11.02 -10.57
CA HIS A 103 -26.66 12.33 -11.18
C HIS A 103 -25.17 12.56 -11.46
N PHE A 104 -24.25 12.07 -10.62
CA PHE A 104 -22.83 12.44 -10.70
C PHE A 104 -22.16 12.05 -12.02
N GLU A 105 -22.36 10.80 -12.45
CA GLU A 105 -21.74 10.30 -13.69
C GLU A 105 -22.31 11.01 -14.92
N LYS A 106 -23.64 11.22 -14.94
CA LYS A 106 -24.36 11.72 -16.11
C LYS A 106 -24.24 13.23 -16.26
N GLU A 107 -24.34 13.98 -15.16
CA GLU A 107 -24.49 15.44 -15.18
C GLU A 107 -23.17 16.17 -14.98
N TYR A 108 -22.17 15.54 -14.36
CA TYR A 108 -20.88 16.18 -14.08
C TYR A 108 -19.70 15.42 -14.69
N TYR A 109 -19.43 14.19 -14.27
CA TYR A 109 -18.20 13.49 -14.65
C TYR A 109 -18.14 13.12 -16.14
N GLY A 110 -19.26 12.69 -16.74
CA GLY A 110 -19.37 12.39 -18.17
C GLY A 110 -18.97 13.57 -19.06
N PRO A 111 -19.62 14.75 -18.92
CA PRO A 111 -19.24 15.96 -19.64
C PRO A 111 -17.78 16.38 -19.43
N VAL A 112 -17.27 16.32 -18.19
CA VAL A 112 -15.87 16.66 -17.89
C VAL A 112 -14.91 15.69 -18.58
N LYS A 113 -15.23 14.39 -18.57
CA LYS A 113 -14.44 13.35 -19.24
C LYS A 113 -14.39 13.57 -20.76
N GLU A 114 -15.51 13.89 -21.38
CA GLU A 114 -15.57 14.23 -22.82
C GLU A 114 -14.77 15.50 -23.14
N SER A 115 -14.89 16.53 -22.30
CA SER A 115 -14.09 17.77 -22.41
C SER A 115 -12.58 17.47 -22.35
N CYS A 116 -12.15 16.65 -21.38
CA CYS A 116 -10.75 16.25 -21.22
C CYS A 116 -10.23 15.46 -22.44
N GLU A 117 -11.06 14.62 -23.05
CA GLU A 117 -10.69 13.87 -24.25
C GLU A 117 -10.49 14.79 -25.46
N GLN A 118 -11.33 15.81 -25.61
CA GLN A 118 -11.19 16.78 -26.70
C GLN A 118 -10.00 17.73 -26.49
N GLU A 119 -9.78 18.20 -25.26
CA GLU A 119 -8.64 19.03 -24.93
C GLU A 119 -7.31 18.29 -25.15
N LYS A 120 -7.29 16.98 -24.90
CA LYS A 120 -6.14 16.12 -25.20
C LYS A 120 -5.81 16.09 -26.68
N GLU A 121 -6.82 15.98 -27.54
CA GLU A 121 -6.59 16.03 -28.99
C GLU A 121 -6.19 17.43 -29.44
N ALA A 122 -6.79 18.48 -28.89
CA ALA A 122 -6.41 19.87 -29.16
C ALA A 122 -4.96 20.16 -28.76
N ALA A 123 -4.49 19.69 -27.59
CA ALA A 123 -3.10 19.82 -27.14
C ALA A 123 -2.13 19.11 -28.08
N LYS A 124 -2.47 17.91 -28.56
CA LYS A 124 -1.66 17.19 -29.55
C LYS A 124 -1.62 17.92 -30.90
N GLU A 125 -2.73 18.48 -31.35
CA GLU A 125 -2.77 19.29 -32.57
C GLU A 125 -1.94 20.56 -32.44
N LYS A 126 -2.07 21.29 -31.33
CA LYS A 126 -1.24 22.46 -30.99
C LYS A 126 0.25 22.09 -31.07
N TYR A 127 0.65 20.98 -30.45
CA TYR A 127 2.02 20.48 -30.54
C TYR A 127 2.45 20.19 -31.99
N ARG A 128 1.63 19.49 -32.78
CA ARG A 128 1.94 19.21 -34.20
C ARG A 128 2.11 20.49 -35.01
N ARG A 129 1.23 21.48 -34.81
CA ARG A 129 1.31 22.80 -35.47
C ARG A 129 2.58 23.54 -35.06
N ASN A 130 2.93 23.53 -33.77
CA ASN A 130 4.13 24.17 -33.23
C ASN A 130 5.41 23.51 -33.78
N VAL A 131 5.51 22.19 -33.78
CA VAL A 131 6.65 21.45 -34.36
C VAL A 131 6.78 21.75 -35.85
N ALA A 132 5.67 21.77 -36.61
CA ALA A 132 5.70 22.11 -38.03
C ALA A 132 6.14 23.56 -38.28
N LYS A 133 5.75 24.50 -37.40
CA LYS A 133 6.20 25.90 -37.45
C LYS A 133 7.69 26.00 -37.15
N LEU A 134 8.16 25.43 -36.04
CA LEU A 134 9.57 25.39 -35.67
C LEU A 134 10.43 24.76 -36.77
N GLY A 135 9.96 23.68 -37.40
CA GLY A 135 10.68 23.05 -38.51
C GLY A 135 10.74 23.90 -39.79
N ARG A 136 9.76 24.79 -40.03
CA ARG A 136 9.83 25.79 -41.11
C ARG A 136 10.82 26.89 -40.77
N GLU A 137 10.68 27.51 -39.59
CA GLU A 137 11.57 28.56 -39.10
C GLU A 137 13.04 28.12 -39.10
N HIS A 138 13.30 26.89 -38.66
CA HIS A 138 14.65 26.31 -38.66
C HIS A 138 15.20 26.12 -40.08
N ARG A 139 14.40 25.58 -41.02
CA ARG A 139 14.83 25.46 -42.42
C ARG A 139 15.14 26.82 -43.04
N ASP A 140 14.31 27.82 -42.77
CA ASP A 140 14.50 29.18 -43.29
C ASP A 140 15.76 29.81 -42.69
N MET A 141 16.04 29.61 -41.39
CA MET A 141 17.27 30.11 -40.74
C MET A 141 18.51 29.40 -41.26
N VAL A 142 18.51 28.07 -41.33
CA VAL A 142 19.64 27.29 -41.87
C VAL A 142 19.93 27.66 -43.33
N SER A 143 18.90 27.95 -44.14
CA SER A 143 19.11 28.35 -45.54
C SER A 143 19.83 29.71 -45.71
N LYS A 144 19.83 30.54 -44.67
CA LYS A 144 20.50 31.85 -44.65
C LYS A 144 21.92 31.77 -44.07
N LEU A 145 22.27 30.68 -43.40
CA LEU A 145 23.57 30.47 -42.77
C LEU A 145 24.49 29.71 -43.74
N SER A 146 25.73 30.17 -43.89
CA SER A 146 26.75 29.50 -44.71
C SER A 146 27.85 28.86 -43.87
N ASP A 147 28.09 29.36 -42.66
CA ASP A 147 29.14 28.86 -41.78
C ASP A 147 28.74 27.59 -41.04
N ARG A 148 29.62 26.59 -41.08
CA ARG A 148 29.38 25.26 -40.50
C ARG A 148 29.15 25.29 -38.99
N GLN A 149 29.78 26.22 -38.29
CA GLN A 149 29.64 26.36 -36.84
C GLN A 149 28.29 26.98 -36.47
N GLU A 150 27.86 28.01 -37.19
CA GLU A 150 26.54 28.63 -37.01
C GLU A 150 25.39 27.65 -37.31
N ILE A 151 25.53 26.83 -38.36
CA ILE A 151 24.57 25.77 -38.67
C ILE A 151 24.49 24.74 -37.52
N LYS A 152 25.63 24.38 -36.91
CA LYS A 152 25.65 23.45 -35.76
C LYS A 152 24.98 24.05 -34.53
N ASP A 153 25.21 25.33 -34.26
CA ASP A 153 24.62 26.03 -33.12
C ASP A 153 23.10 26.18 -33.31
N GLU A 154 22.64 26.54 -34.52
CA GLU A 154 21.21 26.61 -34.86
C GLU A 154 20.53 25.24 -34.77
N ASN A 155 21.19 24.16 -35.20
CA ASN A 155 20.68 22.79 -35.00
C ASN A 155 20.51 22.44 -33.52
N TYR A 156 21.42 22.89 -32.67
CA TYR A 156 21.32 22.69 -31.22
C TYR A 156 20.15 23.49 -30.63
N VAL A 157 20.00 24.76 -31.02
CA VAL A 157 18.88 25.62 -30.61
C VAL A 157 17.54 25.02 -31.05
N TYR A 158 17.43 24.54 -32.30
CA TYR A 158 16.22 23.88 -32.80
C TYR A 158 15.87 22.62 -31.99
N LYS A 159 16.87 21.79 -31.66
CA LYS A 159 16.66 20.61 -30.81
C LYS A 159 16.13 20.99 -29.42
N ASN A 160 16.62 22.08 -28.83
CA ASN A 160 16.11 22.58 -27.56
C ASN A 160 14.67 23.10 -27.69
N ARG A 161 14.36 23.88 -28.74
CA ARG A 161 12.97 24.34 -29.00
C ARG A 161 11.99 23.18 -29.19
N LEU A 162 12.41 22.11 -29.86
CA LEU A 162 11.60 20.89 -29.98
C LEU A 162 11.41 20.18 -28.63
N PHE A 163 12.46 20.16 -27.80
CA PHE A 163 12.38 19.62 -26.44
C PHE A 163 11.40 20.43 -25.58
N ASP A 164 11.48 21.77 -25.63
CA ASP A 164 10.58 22.66 -24.89
C ASP A 164 9.12 22.48 -25.35
N ALA A 165 8.88 22.42 -26.66
CA ALA A 165 7.55 22.14 -27.20
C ALA A 165 6.99 20.79 -26.74
N LYS A 166 7.87 19.78 -26.59
CA LYS A 166 7.50 18.47 -26.06
C LYS A 166 7.19 18.53 -24.56
N MET A 167 7.99 19.27 -23.79
CA MET A 167 7.74 19.49 -22.35
C MET A 167 6.41 20.23 -22.13
N GLU A 168 6.07 21.21 -22.97
CA GLU A 168 4.77 21.87 -22.94
C GLU A 168 3.63 20.88 -23.19
N LEU A 169 3.74 20.01 -24.21
CA LEU A 169 2.74 18.96 -24.45
C LEU A 169 2.62 18.00 -23.25
N GLU A 170 3.74 17.56 -22.66
CA GLU A 170 3.72 16.67 -21.50
C GLU A 170 3.05 17.33 -20.29
N LYS A 171 3.28 18.64 -20.09
CA LYS A 171 2.60 19.45 -19.06
C LYS A 171 1.10 19.54 -19.32
N ASP A 172 0.68 19.89 -20.53
CA ASP A 172 -0.73 20.00 -20.91
C ASP A 172 -1.45 18.65 -20.71
N LEU A 173 -0.83 17.54 -21.14
CA LEU A 173 -1.37 16.19 -20.94
C LEU A 173 -1.48 15.79 -19.47
N GLN A 174 -0.53 16.22 -18.63
CA GLN A 174 -0.57 15.98 -17.19
C GLN A 174 -1.70 16.78 -16.54
N GLN A 175 -1.87 18.07 -16.88
CA GLN A 175 -2.96 18.89 -16.36
C GLN A 175 -4.34 18.32 -16.71
N ILE A 176 -4.53 17.86 -17.95
CA ILE A 176 -5.78 17.20 -18.38
C ILE A 176 -6.04 15.92 -17.58
N LYS A 177 -4.98 15.14 -17.31
CA LYS A 177 -5.06 13.92 -16.51
C LYS A 177 -5.43 14.24 -15.06
N ASP A 178 -4.84 15.28 -14.50
CA ASP A 178 -5.10 15.76 -13.14
C ASP A 178 -6.55 16.21 -13.02
N ARG A 179 -7.04 17.06 -13.94
CA ARG A 179 -8.44 17.52 -13.95
C ARG A 179 -9.45 16.37 -14.03
N LYS A 180 -9.20 15.38 -14.90
CA LYS A 180 -10.06 14.18 -14.99
C LYS A 180 -10.06 13.37 -13.69
N HIS A 181 -8.90 13.25 -13.05
CA HIS A 181 -8.78 12.51 -11.80
C HIS A 181 -9.46 13.26 -10.64
N GLU A 182 -9.25 14.57 -10.54
CA GLU A 182 -9.91 15.44 -9.57
C GLU A 182 -11.43 15.38 -9.71
N ALA A 183 -11.96 15.47 -10.94
CA ALA A 183 -13.38 15.35 -11.20
C ALA A 183 -13.95 14.00 -10.75
N TYR A 184 -13.23 12.88 -10.95
CA TYR A 184 -13.65 11.57 -10.44
C TYR A 184 -13.56 11.49 -8.91
N SER A 185 -12.44 11.93 -8.34
CA SER A 185 -12.18 11.91 -6.89
C SER A 185 -13.16 12.79 -6.13
N TYR A 186 -13.73 13.81 -6.77
CA TYR A 186 -14.72 14.69 -6.18
C TYR A 186 -15.96 13.93 -5.67
N LYS A 187 -16.36 12.84 -6.34
CA LYS A 187 -17.43 11.96 -5.85
C LYS A 187 -17.13 11.42 -4.45
N TYR A 188 -15.90 10.96 -4.24
CA TYR A 188 -15.48 10.38 -2.98
C TYR A 188 -15.28 11.44 -1.91
N HIS A 189 -14.92 12.67 -2.29
CA HIS A 189 -14.96 13.81 -1.37
C HIS A 189 -16.37 14.08 -0.85
N LEU A 190 -17.39 14.08 -1.72
CA LEU A 190 -18.79 14.24 -1.29
C LEU A 190 -19.25 13.11 -0.38
N ILE A 191 -18.86 11.85 -0.68
CA ILE A 191 -19.16 10.69 0.18
C ILE A 191 -18.42 10.79 1.52
N ASP A 192 -17.18 11.29 1.53
CA ASP A 192 -16.36 11.47 2.74
C ASP A 192 -17.03 12.42 3.74
N LEU A 193 -17.55 13.56 3.25
CA LEU A 193 -18.32 14.52 4.05
C LEU A 193 -19.51 13.85 4.73
N LEU A 194 -20.24 13.03 3.98
CA LEU A 194 -21.43 12.33 4.47
C LEU A 194 -21.11 11.25 5.49
N ARG A 195 -19.94 10.59 5.42
CA ARG A 195 -19.63 9.37 6.20
C ARG A 195 -18.43 9.47 7.12
N MET A 196 -17.85 10.65 7.31
CA MET A 196 -16.66 10.87 8.17
C MET A 196 -15.56 9.85 7.88
N SER A 197 -15.15 9.73 6.61
CA SER A 197 -14.11 8.79 6.17
C SER A 197 -14.41 7.29 6.27
N ARG A 198 -15.68 6.91 6.50
CA ARG A 198 -16.09 5.50 6.48
C ARG A 198 -16.59 5.07 5.11
N PHE A 199 -15.68 4.74 4.19
CA PHE A 199 -16.04 4.18 2.88
C PHE A 199 -16.47 2.71 2.94
N THR A 200 -17.32 2.28 2.00
CA THR A 200 -17.54 0.84 1.76
C THR A 200 -16.29 0.19 1.17
N LEU A 201 -16.23 -1.14 1.25
CA LEU A 201 -15.15 -1.91 0.62
C LEU A 201 -15.10 -1.72 -0.90
N LEU A 202 -16.27 -1.59 -1.54
CA LEU A 202 -16.36 -1.37 -2.99
C LEU A 202 -15.83 0.02 -3.37
N GLU A 203 -16.22 1.06 -2.63
CA GLU A 203 -15.72 2.43 -2.84
C GLU A 203 -14.22 2.52 -2.59
N THR A 204 -13.73 1.92 -1.50
CA THR A 204 -12.30 1.89 -1.18
C THR A 204 -11.50 1.21 -2.30
N ARG A 205 -12.00 0.10 -2.84
CA ARG A 205 -11.36 -0.59 -3.97
C ARG A 205 -11.40 0.26 -5.24
N ALA A 206 -12.54 0.88 -5.55
CA ALA A 206 -12.71 1.72 -6.73
C ALA A 206 -11.80 2.97 -6.67
N GLN A 207 -11.68 3.61 -5.50
CA GLN A 207 -10.77 4.73 -5.28
C GLN A 207 -9.31 4.30 -5.39
N LYS A 208 -8.92 3.19 -4.75
CA LYS A 208 -7.55 2.64 -4.88
C LYS A 208 -7.21 2.30 -6.32
N TRP A 209 -8.15 1.72 -7.07
CA TRP A 209 -7.97 1.38 -8.47
C TRP A 209 -7.77 2.62 -9.34
N GLU A 210 -8.60 3.66 -9.16
CA GLU A 210 -8.43 4.91 -9.91
C GLU A 210 -7.13 5.62 -9.53
N ASN A 211 -6.78 5.69 -8.24
CA ASN A 211 -5.51 6.25 -7.79
C ASN A 211 -4.32 5.48 -8.38
N TYR A 212 -4.42 4.15 -8.47
CA TYR A 212 -3.43 3.33 -9.14
C TYR A 212 -3.33 3.71 -10.62
N LYS A 213 -4.45 3.76 -11.36
CA LYS A 213 -4.48 4.14 -12.78
C LYS A 213 -3.93 5.56 -13.03
N TYR A 214 -4.24 6.49 -12.13
CA TYR A 214 -3.73 7.85 -12.16
C TYR A 214 -2.22 7.90 -11.91
N THR A 215 -1.71 7.23 -10.87
CA THR A 215 -0.28 7.25 -10.54
C THR A 215 0.57 6.31 -11.41
N PHE A 216 -0.07 5.41 -12.17
CA PHE A 216 0.61 4.42 -12.98
C PHE A 216 1.46 5.09 -14.06
N ASN A 217 2.75 4.81 -14.03
CA ASN A 217 3.71 5.23 -15.03
C ASN A 217 4.46 4.00 -15.54
N ARG A 218 4.33 3.71 -16.85
CA ARG A 218 4.94 2.53 -17.47
C ARG A 218 6.45 2.47 -17.25
N ARG A 219 7.17 3.59 -17.41
CA ARG A 219 8.63 3.63 -17.23
C ARG A 219 8.99 3.28 -15.79
N LYS A 220 8.32 3.93 -14.83
CA LYS A 220 8.52 3.68 -13.40
C LYS A 220 8.18 2.23 -13.03
N PHE A 221 7.10 1.68 -13.60
CA PHE A 221 6.70 0.30 -13.39
C PHE A 221 7.77 -0.70 -13.85
N PHE A 222 8.30 -0.55 -15.07
CA PHE A 222 9.36 -1.44 -15.57
C PHE A 222 10.67 -1.27 -14.80
N LEU A 223 11.03 -0.06 -14.39
CA LEU A 223 12.24 0.18 -13.60
C LEU A 223 12.13 -0.42 -12.19
N GLN A 224 10.98 -0.25 -11.52
CA GLN A 224 10.76 -0.78 -10.17
C GLN A 224 10.57 -2.30 -10.14
N ASN A 225 9.96 -2.87 -11.18
CA ASN A 225 9.68 -4.31 -11.26
C ASN A 225 10.64 -5.07 -12.20
N GLY A 226 11.70 -4.42 -12.69
CA GLY A 226 12.56 -4.95 -13.74
C GLY A 226 13.20 -6.29 -13.39
N LEU A 227 13.71 -6.43 -12.16
CA LEU A 227 14.28 -7.69 -11.67
C LEU A 227 13.24 -8.82 -11.64
N TYR A 228 12.04 -8.55 -11.11
CA TYR A 228 10.96 -9.54 -11.07
C TYR A 228 10.53 -9.97 -12.46
N ILE A 229 10.39 -9.01 -13.39
CA ILE A 229 10.05 -9.29 -14.78
C ILE A 229 11.14 -10.15 -15.43
N ALA A 230 12.41 -9.85 -15.21
CA ALA A 230 13.53 -10.64 -15.73
C ALA A 230 13.52 -12.08 -15.19
N ILE A 231 13.32 -12.26 -13.88
CA ILE A 231 13.23 -13.59 -13.25
C ILE A 231 12.07 -14.39 -13.85
N VAL A 232 10.90 -13.78 -14.01
CA VAL A 232 9.72 -14.43 -14.60
C VAL A 232 9.96 -14.81 -16.05
N LEU A 233 10.59 -13.93 -16.84
CA LEU A 233 10.92 -14.22 -18.25
C LEU A 233 11.88 -15.41 -18.37
N ILE A 234 12.94 -15.44 -17.55
CA ILE A 234 13.88 -16.57 -17.51
C ILE A 234 13.16 -17.85 -17.08
N PHE A 235 12.27 -17.77 -16.09
CA PHE A 235 11.51 -18.92 -15.61
C PHE A 235 10.59 -19.50 -16.71
N ILE A 236 9.87 -18.64 -17.45
CA ILE A 236 9.04 -19.07 -18.58
C ILE A 236 9.89 -19.71 -19.67
N MET A 237 11.04 -19.09 -20.00
CA MET A 237 11.98 -19.63 -20.98
C MET A 237 12.47 -21.03 -20.60
N LEU A 238 12.86 -21.23 -19.32
CA LEU A 238 13.26 -22.55 -18.82
C LEU A 238 12.11 -23.55 -18.83
N CYS A 239 10.88 -23.14 -18.49
CA CYS A 239 9.71 -24.03 -18.55
C CYS A 239 9.42 -24.55 -19.97
N ILE A 240 9.75 -23.77 -21.01
CA ILE A 240 9.58 -24.18 -22.41
C ILE A 240 10.75 -25.04 -22.90
N ILE A 241 11.99 -24.67 -22.57
CA ILE A 241 13.20 -25.37 -23.04
C ILE A 241 13.36 -26.76 -22.41
N THR A 242 13.03 -26.91 -21.12
CA THR A 242 13.28 -28.16 -20.38
C THR A 242 12.52 -29.37 -20.95
N PRO A 243 11.23 -29.28 -21.31
CA PRO A 243 10.53 -30.35 -22.03
C PRO A 243 11.15 -30.67 -23.40
N MET A 244 11.61 -29.65 -24.15
CA MET A 244 12.17 -29.84 -25.49
C MET A 244 13.53 -30.54 -25.49
N VAL A 245 14.38 -30.23 -24.50
CA VAL A 245 15.76 -30.74 -24.43
C VAL A 245 15.88 -31.99 -23.56
N LYS A 246 15.12 -32.08 -22.46
CA LYS A 246 15.24 -33.15 -21.45
C LYS A 246 14.04 -34.09 -21.39
N GLY A 247 13.01 -33.87 -22.20
CA GLY A 247 11.81 -34.74 -22.25
C GLY A 247 10.98 -34.77 -20.97
N SER A 248 11.24 -33.88 -20.01
CA SER A 248 10.56 -33.83 -18.71
C SER A 248 9.99 -32.43 -18.44
N PRO A 249 8.67 -32.28 -18.21
CA PRO A 249 8.06 -31.00 -17.86
C PRO A 249 8.50 -30.50 -16.50
N LEU A 250 9.03 -29.27 -16.45
CA LEU A 250 9.48 -28.63 -15.22
C LEU A 250 8.31 -28.40 -14.24
N LEU A 251 7.13 -28.05 -14.76
CA LEU A 251 5.89 -27.81 -14.01
C LEU A 251 5.03 -29.07 -13.84
N THR A 252 5.63 -30.18 -13.43
CA THR A 252 4.87 -31.38 -13.04
C THR A 252 4.35 -31.23 -11.61
N TYR A 253 3.20 -31.83 -11.29
CA TYR A 253 2.61 -31.81 -9.94
C TYR A 253 3.64 -32.16 -8.84
N ASN A 254 4.41 -33.23 -9.05
CA ASN A 254 5.46 -33.66 -8.12
C ASN A 254 6.57 -32.61 -7.97
N ASN A 255 6.99 -31.95 -9.05
CA ASN A 255 8.04 -30.92 -9.00
C ASN A 255 7.54 -29.67 -8.28
N VAL A 256 6.30 -29.24 -8.53
CA VAL A 256 5.69 -28.11 -7.83
C VAL A 256 5.56 -28.41 -6.34
N LEU A 257 5.10 -29.61 -5.98
CA LEU A 257 5.04 -30.04 -4.59
C LEU A 257 6.43 -30.09 -3.94
N ASN A 258 7.44 -30.63 -4.62
CA ASN A 258 8.81 -30.67 -4.11
C ASN A 258 9.40 -29.27 -3.91
N ILE A 259 9.15 -28.34 -4.84
CA ILE A 259 9.58 -26.94 -4.72
C ILE A 259 8.87 -26.26 -3.55
N LEU A 260 7.54 -26.42 -3.43
CA LEU A 260 6.77 -25.86 -2.32
C LEU A 260 7.18 -26.46 -0.98
N GLN A 261 7.46 -27.76 -0.91
CA GLN A 261 7.94 -28.44 0.30
C GLN A 261 9.36 -28.00 0.69
N GLN A 262 10.23 -27.65 -0.26
CA GLN A 262 11.56 -27.11 0.03
C GLN A 262 11.53 -25.61 0.34
N ALA A 263 10.59 -24.86 -0.25
CA ALA A 263 10.45 -23.43 -0.05
C ALA A 263 9.66 -23.09 1.22
N SER A 264 8.67 -23.90 1.61
CA SER A 264 7.84 -23.63 2.78
C SER A 264 8.63 -23.48 4.08
N PRO A 265 9.65 -24.32 4.40
CA PRO A 265 10.44 -24.15 5.63
C PRO A 265 11.23 -22.85 5.61
N ARG A 266 11.76 -22.45 4.44
CA ARG A 266 12.49 -21.18 4.28
C ARG A 266 11.59 -19.97 4.50
N MET A 267 10.32 -20.04 4.10
CA MET A 267 9.37 -18.94 4.30
C MET A 267 9.00 -18.75 5.77
N PHE A 268 8.79 -19.85 6.52
CA PHE A 268 8.57 -19.77 7.97
C PHE A 268 9.78 -19.20 8.72
N LEU A 269 11.00 -19.59 8.32
CA LEU A 269 12.24 -19.02 8.87
C LEU A 269 12.34 -17.52 8.58
N ALA A 270 12.08 -17.09 7.35
CA ALA A 270 12.13 -15.69 6.95
C ALA A 270 11.14 -14.82 7.74
N LEU A 271 9.91 -15.30 7.95
CA LEU A 271 8.89 -14.61 8.74
C LEU A 271 9.29 -14.45 10.21
N GLY A 272 9.90 -15.48 10.81
CA GLY A 272 10.42 -15.40 12.18
C GLY A 272 11.59 -14.41 12.31
N VAL A 273 12.51 -14.42 11.36
CA VAL A 273 13.69 -13.54 11.33
C VAL A 273 13.31 -12.07 11.07
N ALA A 274 12.31 -11.81 10.23
CA ALA A 274 11.88 -10.44 9.90
C ALA A 274 11.43 -9.64 11.13
N GLY A 275 10.73 -10.28 12.08
CA GLY A 275 10.32 -9.64 13.34
C GLY A 275 11.49 -9.27 14.24
N LEU A 276 12.51 -10.14 14.32
CA LEU A 276 13.72 -9.89 15.12
C LEU A 276 14.57 -8.75 14.54
N ILE A 277 14.74 -8.71 13.22
CA ILE A 277 15.45 -7.62 12.52
C ILE A 277 14.74 -6.27 12.73
N LEU A 278 13.41 -6.22 12.63
CA LEU A 278 12.63 -5.00 12.83
C LEU A 278 12.75 -4.43 14.25
N LEU A 279 12.91 -5.30 15.24
CA LEU A 279 13.12 -4.91 16.64
C LEU A 279 14.60 -4.61 16.96
N THR A 280 15.46 -4.40 15.96
CA THR A 280 16.91 -4.16 16.08
C THR A 280 17.69 -5.28 16.80
N GLY A 281 17.06 -6.44 16.98
CA GLY A 281 17.64 -7.63 17.61
C GLY A 281 18.16 -8.60 16.55
N THR A 282 19.32 -8.32 15.95
CA THR A 282 19.96 -9.25 15.02
C THR A 282 20.39 -10.52 15.78
N ASP A 283 19.56 -11.55 15.78
CA ASP A 283 19.86 -12.85 16.39
C ASP A 283 20.57 -13.76 15.39
N LEU A 284 21.90 -13.82 15.50
CA LEU A 284 22.74 -14.63 14.63
C LEU A 284 22.74 -16.13 15.02
N SER A 285 22.15 -16.47 16.17
CA SER A 285 22.09 -17.85 16.68
C SER A 285 20.89 -18.65 16.17
N ILE A 286 19.93 -18.01 15.49
CA ILE A 286 18.67 -18.65 15.05
C ILE A 286 18.88 -19.85 14.13
N GLY A 287 19.84 -19.79 13.20
CA GLY A 287 20.14 -20.92 12.30
C GLY A 287 20.60 -22.18 13.05
N ARG A 288 21.32 -21.99 14.17
CA ARG A 288 21.80 -23.08 15.02
C ARG A 288 20.72 -23.56 15.98
N MET A 289 19.88 -22.67 16.51
CA MET A 289 18.70 -23.04 17.29
C MET A 289 17.73 -23.91 16.46
N VAL A 290 17.56 -23.58 15.17
CA VAL A 290 16.80 -24.41 14.22
C VAL A 290 17.50 -25.75 13.99
N GLY A 291 18.83 -25.78 13.80
CA GLY A 291 19.59 -27.03 13.64
C GLY A 291 19.51 -27.95 14.87
N MET A 292 19.59 -27.39 16.07
CA MET A 292 19.39 -28.09 17.33
C MET A 292 17.97 -28.65 17.42
N GLY A 293 16.95 -27.82 17.16
CA GLY A 293 15.55 -28.25 17.15
C GLY A 293 15.28 -29.36 16.13
N MET A 294 15.85 -29.28 14.93
CA MET A 294 15.79 -30.33 13.92
C MET A 294 16.43 -31.63 14.41
N THR A 295 17.59 -31.55 15.06
CA THR A 295 18.30 -32.72 15.60
C THR A 295 17.47 -33.38 16.71
N THR A 296 16.99 -32.61 17.68
CA THR A 296 16.11 -33.09 18.76
C THR A 296 14.82 -33.71 18.21
N ALA A 297 14.16 -33.05 17.27
CA ALA A 297 12.95 -33.58 16.65
C ALA A 297 13.22 -34.88 15.87
N THR A 298 14.34 -34.96 15.16
CA THR A 298 14.73 -36.17 14.40
C THR A 298 15.02 -37.34 15.34
N ILE A 299 15.71 -37.10 16.46
CA ILE A 299 15.99 -38.10 17.50
C ILE A 299 14.69 -38.65 18.10
N ILE A 300 13.67 -37.80 18.32
CA ILE A 300 12.40 -38.21 18.93
C ILE A 300 11.47 -38.89 17.92
N MET A 301 11.50 -38.44 16.67
CA MET A 301 10.64 -38.91 15.59
C MET A 301 11.21 -40.09 14.80
N HIS A 302 12.43 -40.55 15.11
CA HIS A 302 13.04 -41.69 14.45
C HIS A 302 12.12 -42.92 14.55
N GLN A 303 12.02 -43.66 13.45
CA GLN A 303 11.30 -44.92 13.42
C GLN A 303 12.25 -46.06 13.84
N GLY A 304 12.01 -46.64 15.02
CA GLY A 304 12.87 -47.67 15.61
C GLY A 304 13.89 -47.10 16.60
N VAL A 305 14.83 -47.95 17.04
CA VAL A 305 15.93 -47.56 17.92
C VAL A 305 16.86 -46.61 17.16
N ASN A 306 17.24 -45.50 17.79
CA ASN A 306 18.11 -44.51 17.15
C ASN A 306 19.46 -45.14 16.78
N THR A 307 19.86 -44.95 15.52
CA THR A 307 21.10 -45.52 14.96
C THR A 307 22.37 -44.76 15.37
N GLY A 308 22.22 -43.57 15.97
CA GLY A 308 23.31 -42.76 16.52
C GLY A 308 23.17 -42.54 18.03
N SER A 309 24.28 -42.60 18.75
CA SER A 309 24.33 -42.23 20.17
C SER A 309 24.56 -40.72 20.33
N VAL A 310 23.81 -40.11 21.24
CA VAL A 310 23.98 -38.68 21.58
C VAL A 310 24.54 -38.64 22.99
N PHE A 311 25.76 -38.13 23.13
CA PHE A 311 26.54 -38.18 24.37
C PHE A 311 26.68 -39.60 24.96
N GLY A 312 26.79 -40.62 24.08
CA GLY A 312 26.93 -42.02 24.49
C GLY A 312 25.61 -42.72 24.85
N HIS A 313 24.48 -42.01 24.83
CA HIS A 313 23.16 -42.59 25.09
C HIS A 313 22.39 -42.86 23.80
N ILE A 314 21.79 -44.05 23.71
CA ILE A 314 20.87 -44.43 22.64
C ILE A 314 19.46 -44.13 23.13
N PHE A 315 18.79 -43.19 22.46
CA PHE A 315 17.42 -42.85 22.76
C PHE A 315 16.47 -43.78 21.98
N ASP A 316 15.51 -44.39 22.67
CA ASP A 316 14.47 -45.21 22.06
C ASP A 316 13.08 -44.69 22.45
N PHE A 317 12.41 -44.08 21.48
CA PHE A 317 11.05 -43.56 21.63
C PHE A 317 10.02 -44.45 20.92
N THR A 318 10.39 -45.66 20.51
CA THR A 318 9.55 -46.58 19.72
C THR A 318 8.26 -46.99 20.43
N ARG A 319 8.26 -46.97 21.77
CA ARG A 319 7.09 -47.32 22.59
C ARG A 319 6.05 -46.20 22.68
N LEU A 320 6.37 -44.98 22.25
CA LEU A 320 5.42 -43.87 22.24
C LEU A 320 4.57 -43.89 20.96
N PRO A 321 3.25 -43.63 21.05
CA PRO A 321 2.39 -43.46 19.89
C PRO A 321 2.82 -42.24 19.07
N LEU A 322 2.54 -42.24 17.76
CA LEU A 322 2.98 -41.19 16.83
C LEU A 322 2.60 -39.77 17.30
N GLY A 323 1.35 -39.59 17.74
CA GLY A 323 0.89 -38.31 18.30
C GLY A 323 1.66 -37.88 19.56
N GLY A 324 2.04 -38.84 20.40
CA GLY A 324 2.86 -38.60 21.59
C GLY A 324 4.29 -38.17 21.23
N ARG A 325 4.89 -38.76 20.19
CA ARG A 325 6.22 -38.36 19.70
C ARG A 325 6.22 -36.95 19.12
N VAL A 326 5.18 -36.59 18.36
CA VAL A 326 5.02 -35.25 17.80
C VAL A 326 4.89 -34.20 18.90
N ALA A 327 4.04 -34.46 19.91
CA ALA A 327 3.87 -33.55 21.04
C ALA A 327 5.16 -33.42 21.87
N LEU A 328 5.84 -34.54 22.14
CA LEU A 328 7.12 -34.56 22.86
C LEU A 328 8.22 -33.80 22.10
N ALA A 329 8.35 -34.02 20.80
CA ALA A 329 9.31 -33.31 19.95
C ALA A 329 9.08 -31.81 19.99
N LEU A 330 7.82 -31.37 19.85
CA LEU A 330 7.46 -29.95 19.91
C LEU A 330 7.79 -29.33 21.27
N VAL A 331 7.39 -29.99 22.36
CA VAL A 331 7.67 -29.51 23.73
C VAL A 331 9.16 -29.43 24.00
N MET A 332 9.93 -30.46 23.62
CA MET A 332 11.38 -30.47 23.80
C MET A 332 12.07 -29.39 22.98
N CYS A 333 11.67 -29.15 21.74
CA CYS A 333 12.18 -28.03 20.95
C CYS A 333 11.88 -26.68 21.60
N VAL A 334 10.68 -26.47 22.14
CA VAL A 334 10.33 -25.22 22.84
C VAL A 334 11.18 -25.03 24.09
N ILE A 335 11.34 -26.08 24.90
CA ILE A 335 12.14 -26.02 26.14
C ILE A 335 13.60 -25.68 25.82
N LEU A 336 14.21 -26.40 24.88
CA LEU A 336 15.61 -26.18 24.52
C LEU A 336 15.83 -24.79 23.94
N CYS A 337 15.01 -24.37 22.97
CA CYS A 337 15.10 -23.02 22.40
C CYS A 337 14.91 -21.95 23.49
N THR A 338 13.90 -22.09 24.34
CA THR A 338 13.63 -21.11 25.42
C THR A 338 14.80 -21.03 26.39
N PHE A 339 15.40 -22.16 26.78
CA PHE A 339 16.56 -22.20 27.66
C PHE A 339 17.75 -21.42 27.08
N PHE A 340 18.15 -21.72 25.84
CA PHE A 340 19.26 -21.04 25.18
C PHE A 340 18.97 -19.56 24.88
N THR A 341 17.75 -19.22 24.47
CA THR A 341 17.32 -17.83 24.29
C THR A 341 17.31 -17.05 25.61
N THR A 342 16.95 -17.69 26.72
CA THR A 342 16.94 -17.06 28.06
C THR A 342 18.36 -16.72 28.52
N ILE A 343 19.35 -17.58 28.23
CA ILE A 343 20.76 -17.28 28.51
C ILE A 343 21.20 -16.02 27.76
N ALA A 344 20.94 -15.94 26.45
CA ALA A 344 21.26 -14.75 25.65
C ALA A 344 20.50 -13.49 26.14
N GLY A 345 19.23 -13.64 26.51
CA GLY A 345 18.43 -12.55 27.09
C GLY A 345 19.00 -12.06 28.42
N PHE A 346 19.45 -12.97 29.29
CA PHE A 346 20.09 -12.65 30.57
C PHE A 346 21.38 -11.85 30.38
N PHE A 347 22.27 -12.25 29.47
CA PHE A 347 23.51 -11.53 29.20
C PHE A 347 23.26 -10.12 28.62
N THR A 348 22.29 -10.01 27.71
CA THR A 348 21.84 -8.74 27.15
C THR A 348 21.30 -7.81 28.25
N ALA A 349 20.45 -8.32 29.14
CA ALA A 349 19.83 -7.53 30.21
C ALA A 349 20.82 -7.15 31.34
N LYS A 350 21.67 -8.09 31.77
CA LYS A 350 22.58 -7.90 32.91
C LYS A 350 23.79 -7.04 32.56
N PHE A 351 24.38 -7.25 31.38
CA PHE A 351 25.61 -6.57 30.97
C PHE A 351 25.38 -5.44 29.96
N LYS A 352 24.11 -5.15 29.61
CA LYS A 352 23.73 -4.14 28.61
C LYS A 352 24.47 -4.30 27.28
N MET A 353 24.85 -5.53 26.94
CA MET A 353 25.51 -5.83 25.67
C MET A 353 24.51 -5.76 24.53
N HIS A 354 24.93 -5.30 23.36
CA HIS A 354 24.08 -5.33 22.19
C HIS A 354 23.63 -6.78 21.91
N PRO A 355 22.35 -7.06 21.60
CA PRO A 355 21.84 -8.42 21.37
C PRO A 355 22.67 -9.24 20.36
N PHE A 356 23.28 -8.55 19.39
CA PHE A 356 24.25 -9.12 18.45
C PHE A 356 25.45 -9.81 19.14
N ILE A 357 26.07 -9.15 20.13
CA ILE A 357 27.24 -9.69 20.85
C ILE A 357 26.80 -10.86 21.74
N SER A 358 25.65 -10.73 22.39
CA SER A 358 25.14 -11.77 23.28
C SER A 358 24.73 -13.05 22.53
N THR A 359 24.26 -12.94 21.29
CA THR A 359 23.87 -14.10 20.47
C THR A 359 25.07 -14.75 19.78
N MET A 360 26.15 -14.01 19.49
CA MET A 360 27.42 -14.60 19.04
C MET A 360 28.05 -15.53 20.07
N ALA A 361 27.95 -15.24 21.37
CA ALA A 361 28.45 -16.14 22.42
C ALA A 361 27.78 -17.52 22.39
N ASN A 362 26.51 -17.58 21.96
CA ASN A 362 25.77 -18.82 21.81
C ASN A 362 26.04 -19.54 20.47
N MET A 363 26.91 -18.99 19.61
CA MET A 363 27.38 -19.64 18.38
C MET A 363 28.58 -20.57 18.60
N LEU A 364 29.00 -20.83 19.84
CA LEU A 364 29.97 -21.90 20.13
C LEU A 364 29.28 -23.20 20.58
N VAL A 365 27.96 -23.15 20.78
CA VAL A 365 27.04 -24.30 20.91
C VAL A 365 26.57 -24.69 19.51
#